data_AF-A0AAU6AEF9-F1
#
_entry.id   AF-A0AAU6AEF9-F1
#
_cell.length_a   1.000
_cell.length_b   1.000
_cell.length_c   1.000
_cell.angle_alpha   90.00
_cell.angle_beta   90.00
_cell.angle_gamma   90.00
#
_symmetry.space_group_name_H-M   'P 1'
#
loop_
_entity.id
_entity.type
_entity.pdbx_description
1 polymer ?
#
loop_
_entity_poly.entity_id
_entity_poly.type
_entity_poly.pdbx_seq_one_letter_code
_entity_poly.pdbx_strand_id
1 'polypeptide(L)'
;MGVRRHHQTKQETTQAGACLTWLAGRGRTIEHCRQADLDAWHTEKLATRRPAQTFLRGCMKTGRMPGLTLPPQVITQDQAPLHQHRRLAMLRRLLNDDSLPLRSRVVAALVLVYAQPVSRIVRLTIDDITDDGTTIAVCLGDPPSPLPEPIAELMRVHVHSRQHLPYAGSRSARRLFPGRQPGQPMNPVSLQAHLREIGVPPQRGRTSAIRQLVLQAPAPVIAKALGYHDKTATRLVTEAGGAWSRHIPGDHSR
;
A
#
# COMPACT_ATOMS: atom_id res chain seq x y z
N MET A 1 5.55 -12.09 1.64
CA MET A 1 5.47 -11.33 0.37
C MET A 1 4.76 -12.10 -0.75
N GLY A 2 3.95 -13.12 -0.45
CA GLY A 2 3.42 -14.04 -1.47
C GLY A 2 2.08 -13.66 -2.10
N VAL A 3 1.08 -13.21 -1.34
CA VAL A 3 -0.33 -13.20 -1.82
C VAL A 3 -0.63 -12.14 -2.90
N ARG A 4 0.05 -10.98 -2.87
CA ARG A 4 -0.09 -9.94 -3.91
C ARG A 4 0.62 -10.33 -5.21
N ARG A 5 1.72 -11.09 -5.11
CA ARG A 5 2.30 -11.78 -6.26
C ARG A 5 1.31 -12.83 -6.75
N HIS A 6 0.85 -13.77 -5.91
CA HIS A 6 -0.05 -14.84 -6.37
C HIS A 6 -1.32 -14.37 -7.11
N HIS A 7 -2.01 -13.31 -6.66
CA HIS A 7 -3.18 -12.81 -7.41
C HIS A 7 -2.81 -12.07 -8.70
N GLN A 8 -1.72 -11.29 -8.67
CA GLN A 8 -1.23 -10.59 -9.84
C GLN A 8 -0.66 -11.57 -10.87
N THR A 9 0.11 -12.57 -10.43
CA THR A 9 0.62 -13.68 -11.24
C THR A 9 -0.53 -14.53 -11.80
N LYS A 10 -1.59 -14.80 -11.02
CA LYS A 10 -2.79 -15.47 -11.55
C LYS A 10 -3.46 -14.64 -12.64
N GLN A 11 -3.67 -13.34 -12.42
CA GLN A 11 -4.25 -12.46 -13.44
C GLN A 11 -3.34 -12.30 -14.66
N GLU A 12 -2.02 -12.20 -14.46
CA GLU A 12 -1.02 -12.16 -15.54
C GLU A 12 -1.06 -13.43 -16.37
N THR A 13 -1.10 -14.62 -15.75
CA THR A 13 -1.22 -15.91 -16.46
C THR A 13 -2.56 -16.02 -17.19
N THR A 14 -3.68 -15.64 -16.56
CA THR A 14 -5.00 -15.66 -17.19
C THR A 14 -5.06 -14.71 -18.39
N GLN A 15 -4.53 -13.50 -18.27
CA GLN A 15 -4.54 -12.53 -19.36
C GLN A 15 -3.50 -12.84 -20.44
N ALA A 16 -2.37 -13.48 -20.11
CA ALA A 16 -1.43 -14.02 -21.08
C ALA A 16 -2.10 -15.13 -21.92
N GLY A 17 -2.79 -16.06 -21.27
CA GLY A 17 -3.58 -17.09 -21.95
C GLY A 17 -4.66 -16.48 -22.85
N ALA A 18 -5.45 -15.53 -22.33
CA ALA A 18 -6.48 -14.84 -23.09
C ALA A 18 -5.93 -14.09 -24.32
N CYS A 19 -4.75 -13.47 -24.18
CA CYS A 19 -4.07 -12.80 -25.29
C CYS A 19 -3.64 -13.80 -26.38
N LEU A 20 -3.04 -14.93 -26.00
CA LEU A 20 -2.65 -15.99 -26.93
C LEU A 20 -3.86 -16.59 -27.65
N THR A 21 -4.95 -16.87 -26.93
CA THR A 21 -6.20 -17.37 -27.51
C THR A 21 -6.82 -16.36 -28.48
N TRP A 22 -6.80 -15.06 -28.14
CA TRP A 22 -7.33 -14.02 -29.01
C TRP A 22 -6.50 -13.83 -30.29
N LEU A 23 -5.17 -13.93 -30.20
CA LEU A 23 -4.28 -13.91 -31.37
C LEU A 23 -4.50 -15.15 -32.25
N ALA A 24 -4.61 -16.33 -31.65
CA ALA A 24 -4.89 -17.58 -32.36
C ALA A 24 -6.24 -17.54 -33.09
N GLY A 25 -7.28 -16.96 -32.47
CA GLY A 25 -8.58 -16.74 -33.11
C GLY A 25 -8.54 -15.83 -34.34
N ARG A 26 -7.45 -15.06 -34.53
CA ARG A 26 -7.19 -14.23 -35.70
C ARG A 26 -6.13 -14.82 -36.65
N GLY A 27 -5.76 -16.08 -36.45
CA GLY A 27 -4.74 -16.77 -37.25
C GLY A 27 -3.33 -16.18 -37.07
N ARG A 28 -3.06 -15.54 -35.94
CA ARG A 28 -1.76 -14.93 -35.63
C ARG A 28 -1.08 -15.68 -34.48
N THR A 29 0.22 -15.91 -34.62
CA THR A 29 1.07 -16.37 -33.52
C THR A 29 1.76 -15.19 -32.85
N ILE A 30 2.24 -15.38 -31.62
CA ILE A 30 2.91 -14.33 -30.86
C ILE A 30 4.19 -13.81 -31.55
N GLU A 31 4.87 -14.68 -32.31
CA GLU A 31 6.06 -14.37 -33.10
C GLU A 31 5.77 -13.45 -34.29
N HIS A 32 4.56 -13.52 -34.83
CA HIS A 32 4.13 -12.71 -35.99
C HIS A 32 3.16 -11.59 -35.60
N CYS A 33 3.05 -11.30 -34.30
CA CYS A 33 2.17 -10.25 -33.81
C CYS A 33 2.65 -8.88 -34.30
N ARG A 34 1.71 -8.07 -34.80
CA ARG A 34 1.98 -6.70 -35.28
C ARG A 34 1.43 -5.67 -34.29
N GLN A 35 1.88 -4.42 -34.45
CA GLN A 35 1.37 -3.31 -33.65
C GLN A 35 -0.16 -3.18 -33.73
N ALA A 36 -0.74 -3.37 -34.93
CA ALA A 36 -2.19 -3.35 -35.12
C ALA A 36 -2.95 -4.44 -34.34
N ASP A 37 -2.35 -5.64 -34.18
CA ASP A 37 -2.93 -6.72 -33.39
C ASP A 37 -2.89 -6.38 -31.90
N LEU A 38 -1.78 -5.81 -31.44
CA LEU A 38 -1.60 -5.37 -30.05
C LEU A 38 -2.52 -4.22 -29.68
N ASP A 39 -2.68 -3.25 -30.58
CA ASP A 39 -3.59 -2.11 -30.40
C ASP A 39 -5.04 -2.59 -30.36
N ALA A 40 -5.46 -3.44 -31.32
CA ALA A 40 -6.80 -4.00 -31.35
C ALA A 40 -7.11 -4.86 -30.12
N TRP A 41 -6.14 -5.60 -29.59
CA TRP A 41 -6.28 -6.32 -28.32
C TRP A 41 -6.58 -5.35 -27.18
N HIS A 42 -5.91 -4.21 -27.13
CA HIS A 42 -6.09 -3.23 -26.05
C HIS A 42 -7.33 -2.33 -26.20
N THR A 43 -7.85 -2.14 -27.42
CA THR A 43 -9.03 -1.29 -27.70
C THR A 43 -10.31 -1.82 -27.06
N GLU A 44 -10.54 -3.14 -27.03
CA GLU A 44 -11.83 -3.67 -26.54
C GLU A 44 -12.01 -3.53 -25.01
N LYS A 45 -10.97 -3.82 -24.21
CA LYS A 45 -11.01 -3.74 -22.72
C LYS A 45 -9.64 -3.47 -22.12
N LEU A 46 -9.16 -2.23 -22.27
CA LEU A 46 -7.82 -1.82 -21.84
C LEU A 46 -7.50 -2.18 -20.38
N ALA A 47 -8.40 -1.90 -19.43
CA ALA A 47 -8.17 -2.16 -18.00
C ALA A 47 -8.00 -3.65 -17.64
N THR A 48 -8.81 -4.52 -18.26
CA THR A 48 -8.81 -5.97 -17.98
C THR A 48 -7.65 -6.69 -18.66
N ARG A 49 -7.22 -6.20 -19.83
CA ARG A 49 -6.16 -6.81 -20.66
C ARG A 49 -4.75 -6.30 -20.36
N ARG A 50 -4.63 -5.20 -19.60
CA ARG A 50 -3.37 -4.62 -19.11
C ARG A 50 -2.43 -5.60 -18.38
N PRO A 51 -2.89 -6.55 -17.54
CA PRO A 51 -2.00 -7.50 -16.89
C PRO A 51 -1.18 -8.37 -17.85
N ALA A 52 -1.60 -8.53 -19.12
CA ALA A 52 -0.81 -9.22 -20.14
C ALA A 52 0.50 -8.48 -20.50
N GLN A 53 0.64 -7.19 -20.20
CA GLN A 53 1.80 -6.39 -20.58
C GLN A 53 3.12 -6.91 -19.96
N THR A 54 3.10 -7.47 -18.75
CA THR A 54 4.30 -8.08 -18.13
C THR A 54 4.81 -9.25 -18.96
N PHE A 55 3.89 -10.10 -19.41
CA PHE A 55 4.19 -11.23 -20.30
C PHE A 55 4.70 -10.75 -21.67
N LEU A 56 4.02 -9.78 -22.29
CA LEU A 56 4.40 -9.24 -23.60
C LEU A 56 5.81 -8.60 -23.57
N ARG A 57 6.15 -7.84 -22.52
CA ARG A 57 7.52 -7.33 -22.33
C ARG A 57 8.54 -8.46 -22.20
N GLY A 58 8.18 -9.54 -21.52
CA GLY A 58 9.02 -10.74 -21.41
C GLY A 58 9.26 -11.40 -22.77
N CYS A 59 8.23 -11.53 -23.60
CA CYS A 59 8.35 -12.07 -24.96
C CYS A 59 9.25 -11.21 -25.86
N MET A 60 9.10 -9.88 -25.80
CA MET A 60 9.97 -8.96 -26.53
C MET A 60 11.42 -9.07 -26.07
N LYS A 61 11.66 -9.09 -24.75
CA LYS A 61 13.01 -9.20 -24.18
C LYS A 61 13.69 -10.53 -24.52
N THR A 62 12.93 -11.60 -24.67
CA THR A 62 13.43 -12.94 -24.98
C THR A 62 13.44 -13.25 -26.48
N GLY A 63 13.11 -12.28 -27.34
CA GLY A 63 13.09 -12.45 -28.80
C GLY A 63 11.95 -13.32 -29.33
N ARG A 64 10.95 -13.65 -28.52
CA ARG A 64 9.78 -14.48 -28.90
C ARG A 64 8.67 -13.68 -29.60
N MET A 65 8.85 -12.37 -29.71
CA MET A 65 7.90 -11.43 -30.30
C MET A 65 8.68 -10.21 -30.80
N PRO A 66 8.26 -9.58 -31.90
CA PRO A 66 8.83 -8.31 -32.34
C PRO A 66 8.76 -7.23 -31.26
N GLY A 67 9.71 -6.29 -31.26
CA GLY A 67 9.66 -5.14 -30.36
C GLY A 67 8.50 -4.21 -30.74
N LEU A 68 7.37 -4.33 -30.04
CA LEU A 68 6.17 -3.52 -30.27
C LEU A 68 5.99 -2.48 -29.18
N THR A 69 5.28 -1.40 -29.52
CA THR A 69 4.95 -0.32 -28.58
C THR A 69 3.76 -0.74 -27.75
N LEU A 70 3.98 -1.06 -26.48
CA LEU A 70 2.88 -1.27 -25.53
C LEU A 70 2.26 0.09 -25.18
N PRO A 71 0.92 0.16 -25.02
CA PRO A 71 0.29 1.36 -24.50
C PRO A 71 1.01 1.79 -23.22
N PRO A 72 1.36 3.08 -23.07
CA PRO A 72 1.99 3.57 -21.86
C PRO A 72 1.15 3.10 -20.68
N GLN A 73 1.81 2.74 -19.58
CA GLN A 73 1.10 2.45 -18.34
C GLN A 73 0.27 3.69 -18.03
N VAL A 74 -1.02 3.68 -18.39
CA VAL A 74 -1.95 4.66 -17.89
C VAL A 74 -2.10 4.26 -16.44
N ILE A 75 -1.27 4.88 -15.62
CA ILE A 75 -1.49 5.00 -14.20
C ILE A 75 -2.77 5.83 -14.08
N THR A 76 -3.91 5.18 -14.28
CA THR A 76 -5.23 5.79 -14.10
C THR A 76 -5.44 5.89 -12.60
N GLN A 77 -4.78 6.85 -11.99
CA GLN A 77 -5.01 7.37 -10.65
C GLN A 77 -4.21 8.65 -10.61
N ASP A 78 -4.89 9.78 -10.50
CA ASP A 78 -4.37 11.05 -10.03
C ASP A 78 -3.38 10.80 -8.88
N GLN A 79 -2.09 10.66 -9.23
CA GLN A 79 -1.01 10.29 -8.31
C GLN A 79 -0.56 11.48 -7.49
N ALA A 80 -1.12 12.67 -7.76
CA ALA A 80 -0.90 13.83 -6.95
C ALA A 80 -1.24 13.47 -5.50
N PRO A 81 -0.27 13.62 -4.59
CA PRO A 81 -0.49 13.38 -3.18
C PRO A 81 -1.68 14.20 -2.70
N LEU A 82 -2.43 13.67 -1.73
CA LEU A 82 -3.51 14.46 -1.15
C LEU A 82 -2.95 15.80 -0.65
N HIS A 83 -3.63 16.89 -0.99
CA HIS A 83 -3.38 18.17 -0.36
C HIS A 83 -3.52 18.03 1.16
N GLN A 84 -2.67 18.74 1.90
CA GLN A 84 -2.64 18.66 3.37
C GLN A 84 -4.02 18.91 4.00
N HIS A 85 -4.78 19.88 3.48
CA HIS A 85 -6.13 20.15 3.95
C HIS A 85 -7.08 18.95 3.79
N ARG A 86 -7.04 18.26 2.64
CA ARG A 86 -7.84 17.04 2.42
C ARG A 86 -7.39 15.90 3.33
N ARG A 87 -6.08 15.73 3.55
CA ARG A 87 -5.55 14.74 4.50
C ARG A 87 -6.06 15.00 5.92
N LEU A 88 -6.02 16.26 6.38
CA LEU A 88 -6.51 16.66 7.70
C LEU A 88 -8.03 16.52 7.82
N ALA A 89 -8.80 16.85 6.78
CA ALA A 89 -10.24 16.64 6.76
C ALA A 89 -10.61 15.15 6.88
N MET A 90 -9.87 14.26 6.18
CA MET A 90 -10.03 12.82 6.33
C MET A 90 -9.70 12.37 7.76
N LEU A 91 -8.58 12.83 8.34
CA LEU A 91 -8.23 12.50 9.72
C LEU A 91 -9.32 12.95 10.70
N ARG A 92 -9.83 14.19 10.59
CA ARG A 92 -10.92 14.68 11.45
C ARG A 92 -12.18 13.82 11.33
N ARG A 93 -12.57 13.47 10.10
CA ARG A 93 -13.71 12.57 9.89
C ARG A 93 -13.46 11.19 10.52
N LEU A 94 -12.29 10.60 10.32
CA LEU A 94 -11.94 9.31 10.90
C LEU A 94 -11.96 9.33 12.42
N LEU A 95 -11.69 10.46 13.05
CA LEU A 95 -11.68 10.60 14.51
C LEU A 95 -13.08 10.84 15.07
N ASN A 96 -13.97 11.51 14.32
CA ASN A 96 -15.26 11.98 14.83
C ASN A 96 -16.49 11.22 14.29
N ASP A 97 -16.35 10.42 13.23
CA ASP A 97 -17.45 9.71 12.57
C ASP A 97 -17.53 8.27 13.07
N ASP A 98 -18.32 8.05 14.14
CA ASP A 98 -18.51 6.74 14.76
C ASP A 98 -19.33 5.76 13.92
N SER A 99 -19.96 6.23 12.83
CA SER A 99 -20.61 5.34 11.85
C SER A 99 -19.59 4.53 11.04
N LEU A 100 -18.33 4.98 10.99
CA LEU A 100 -17.26 4.28 10.31
C LEU A 100 -16.79 3.08 11.14
N PRO A 101 -16.56 1.90 10.52
CA PRO A 101 -16.05 0.75 11.23
C PRO A 101 -14.72 1.07 11.94
N LEU A 102 -14.64 0.80 13.25
CA LEU A 102 -13.44 1.06 14.08
C LEU A 102 -12.15 0.55 13.42
N ARG A 103 -12.19 -0.68 12.89
CA ARG A 103 -11.07 -1.28 12.15
C ARG A 103 -10.58 -0.38 11.00
N SER A 104 -11.51 0.12 10.19
CA SER A 104 -11.19 0.96 9.04
C SER A 104 -10.63 2.32 9.49
N ARG A 105 -11.13 2.88 10.60
CA ARG A 105 -10.60 4.10 11.22
C ARG A 105 -9.15 3.94 11.66
N VAL A 106 -8.83 2.88 12.39
CA VAL A 106 -7.45 2.58 12.83
C VAL A 106 -6.51 2.38 11.64
N VAL A 107 -6.92 1.59 10.65
CA VAL A 107 -6.08 1.36 9.45
C VAL A 107 -5.86 2.65 8.67
N ALA A 108 -6.89 3.47 8.50
CA ALA A 108 -6.78 4.74 7.80
C ALA A 108 -5.84 5.70 8.55
N ALA A 109 -5.91 5.75 9.89
CA ALA A 109 -4.99 6.53 10.71
C ALA A 109 -3.53 6.10 10.50
N LEU A 110 -3.25 4.79 10.51
CA LEU A 110 -1.90 4.26 10.25
C LEU A 110 -1.37 4.62 8.85
N VAL A 111 -2.25 4.69 7.84
CA VAL A 111 -1.89 5.12 6.49
C VAL A 111 -1.63 6.63 6.44
N LEU A 112 -2.50 7.44 7.04
CA LEU A 112 -2.52 8.90 6.87
C LEU A 112 -1.53 9.60 7.81
N VAL A 113 -1.15 9.01 8.93
CA VAL A 113 -0.18 9.57 9.89
C VAL A 113 1.20 8.94 9.69
N TYR A 114 1.28 7.61 9.70
CA TYR A 114 2.55 6.89 9.66
C TYR A 114 2.95 6.42 8.26
N ALA A 115 2.23 6.88 7.24
CA ALA A 115 2.44 6.45 5.85
C ALA A 115 2.39 4.94 5.64
N GLN A 116 1.87 4.12 6.57
CA GLN A 116 2.11 2.68 6.54
C GLN A 116 1.41 2.02 5.34
N PRO A 117 2.08 1.13 4.60
CA PRO A 117 1.44 0.45 3.49
C PRO A 117 0.48 -0.60 4.06
N VAL A 118 -0.70 -0.73 3.47
CA VAL A 118 -1.72 -1.70 3.92
C VAL A 118 -1.17 -3.12 4.03
N SER A 119 -0.22 -3.49 3.17
CA SER A 119 0.46 -4.79 3.22
C SER A 119 1.35 -5.03 4.46
N ARG A 120 1.84 -3.98 5.12
CA ARG A 120 2.50 -4.08 6.43
C ARG A 120 1.47 -4.03 7.55
N ILE A 121 0.48 -3.14 7.45
CA ILE A 121 -0.56 -3.01 8.48
C ILE A 121 -1.23 -4.34 8.78
N VAL A 122 -1.61 -5.12 7.76
CA VAL A 122 -2.24 -6.44 7.99
C VAL A 122 -1.34 -7.47 8.68
N ARG A 123 -0.02 -7.24 8.73
CA ARG A 123 0.92 -8.14 9.38
C ARG A 123 1.04 -7.88 10.88
N LEU A 124 0.62 -6.69 11.33
CA LEU A 124 0.71 -6.28 12.73
C LEU A 124 -0.02 -7.26 13.64
N THR A 125 0.59 -7.51 14.78
CA THR A 125 0.04 -8.28 15.89
C THR A 125 -0.35 -7.36 17.03
N ILE A 126 -1.04 -7.90 18.02
CA ILE A 126 -1.32 -7.20 19.29
C ILE A 126 -0.01 -6.92 20.03
N ASP A 127 0.98 -7.82 19.90
CA ASP A 127 2.30 -7.68 20.53
C ASP A 127 3.14 -6.53 19.90
N ASP A 128 2.78 -6.07 18.70
CA ASP A 128 3.36 -4.87 18.08
C ASP A 128 2.80 -3.57 18.69
N ILE A 129 1.81 -3.65 19.60
CA ILE A 129 1.24 -2.51 20.31
C ILE A 129 1.69 -2.57 21.77
N THR A 130 2.26 -1.47 22.25
CA THR A 130 2.65 -1.31 23.66
C THR A 130 1.84 -0.17 24.25
N ASP A 131 1.15 -0.43 25.36
CA ASP A 131 0.42 0.57 26.14
C ASP A 131 1.03 0.57 27.55
N ASP A 132 1.70 1.66 27.91
CA ASP A 132 2.25 1.86 29.27
C ASP A 132 1.27 2.56 30.22
N GLY A 133 0.03 2.76 29.77
CA GLY A 133 -1.03 3.47 30.50
C GLY A 133 -1.04 4.98 30.25
N THR A 134 0.07 5.56 29.77
CA THR A 134 0.18 6.99 29.44
C THR A 134 0.28 7.21 27.92
N THR A 135 1.04 6.37 27.25
CA THR A 135 1.32 6.45 25.82
C THR A 135 1.08 5.07 25.19
N ILE A 136 0.39 5.06 24.05
CA ILE A 136 0.38 3.88 23.19
C ILE A 136 1.43 4.05 22.10
N ALA A 137 2.29 3.06 21.93
CA ALA A 137 3.25 2.99 20.83
C ALA A 137 2.96 1.79 19.92
N VAL A 138 3.29 1.94 18.65
CA VAL A 138 3.22 0.89 17.64
C VAL A 138 4.62 0.58 17.09
N CYS A 139 5.00 -0.68 17.11
CA CYS A 139 6.25 -1.18 16.57
C CYS A 139 6.19 -1.25 15.03
N LEU A 140 6.46 -0.10 14.39
CA LEU A 140 6.56 -0.01 12.93
C LEU A 140 8.00 -0.22 12.45
N GLY A 141 8.95 0.19 13.28
CA GLY A 141 10.39 0.13 13.14
C GLY A 141 11.02 0.35 14.52
N ASP A 142 12.26 0.84 14.53
CA ASP A 142 13.02 1.08 15.76
C ASP A 142 13.48 2.54 15.84
N PRO A 143 13.11 3.32 16.88
CA PRO A 143 12.28 2.92 18.03
C PRO A 143 10.78 2.78 17.70
N PRO A 144 9.97 2.16 18.57
CA PRO A 144 8.51 2.15 18.46
C PRO A 144 7.94 3.57 18.30
N SER A 145 6.95 3.72 17.43
CA SER A 145 6.37 5.03 17.11
C SER A 145 5.20 5.34 18.06
N PRO A 146 5.24 6.44 18.84
CA PRO A 146 4.15 6.82 19.71
C PRO A 146 2.92 7.24 18.89
N LEU A 147 1.74 6.79 19.27
CA LEU A 147 0.44 7.17 18.71
C LEU A 147 0.01 8.53 19.31
N PRO A 148 -0.23 9.57 18.50
CA PRO A 148 -0.77 10.82 19.01
C PRO A 148 -2.24 10.63 19.39
N GLU A 149 -2.68 11.33 20.42
CA GLU A 149 -4.11 11.43 20.68
C GLU A 149 -4.81 12.23 19.56
N PRO A 150 -6.05 11.86 19.16
CA PRO A 150 -6.91 10.82 19.73
C PRO A 150 -6.77 9.43 19.06
N ILE A 151 -5.72 9.18 18.28
CA ILE A 151 -5.50 7.91 17.57
C ILE A 151 -5.09 6.80 18.55
N ALA A 152 -4.35 7.16 19.60
CA ALA A 152 -4.01 6.22 20.67
C ALA A 152 -5.29 5.62 21.28
N GLU A 153 -6.29 6.44 21.63
CA GLU A 153 -7.57 5.93 22.13
C GLU A 153 -8.28 5.00 21.14
N LEU A 154 -8.33 5.35 19.84
CA LEU A 154 -8.89 4.44 18.83
C LEU A 154 -8.16 3.10 18.77
N MET A 155 -6.84 3.09 18.93
CA MET A 155 -6.06 1.85 19.00
C MET A 155 -6.37 1.07 20.27
N ARG A 156 -6.51 1.75 21.42
CA ARG A 156 -6.87 1.14 22.71
C ARG A 156 -8.19 0.40 22.62
N VAL A 157 -9.24 1.08 22.16
CA VAL A 157 -10.57 0.50 21.94
C VAL A 157 -10.49 -0.69 20.99
N HIS A 158 -9.72 -0.57 19.91
CA HIS A 158 -9.56 -1.66 18.93
C HIS A 158 -8.85 -2.88 19.54
N VAL A 159 -7.74 -2.70 20.25
CA VAL A 159 -7.02 -3.80 20.92
C VAL A 159 -7.89 -4.45 22.00
N HIS A 160 -8.60 -3.66 22.80
CA HIS A 160 -9.51 -4.18 23.82
C HIS A 160 -10.63 -5.02 23.20
N SER A 161 -11.24 -4.54 22.11
CA SER A 161 -12.27 -5.29 21.38
C SER A 161 -11.76 -6.64 20.87
N ARG A 162 -10.45 -6.79 20.63
CA ARG A 162 -9.82 -8.03 20.15
C ARG A 162 -9.59 -9.05 21.26
N GLN A 163 -9.32 -8.60 22.48
CA GLN A 163 -9.07 -9.47 23.65
C GLN A 163 -10.35 -10.22 24.07
N HIS A 164 -11.52 -9.65 23.82
CA HIS A 164 -12.82 -10.24 24.17
C HIS A 164 -13.39 -11.23 23.14
N LEU A 165 -12.67 -11.56 22.06
CA LEU A 165 -13.15 -12.60 21.14
C LEU A 165 -12.90 -14.01 21.69
N PRO A 166 -13.85 -14.95 21.52
CA PRO A 166 -13.81 -16.31 22.09
C PRO A 166 -12.63 -17.20 21.64
N TYR A 167 -11.74 -16.69 20.79
CA TYR A 167 -10.54 -17.39 20.31
C TYR A 167 -9.21 -16.70 20.74
N ALA A 168 -9.25 -15.70 21.63
CA ALA A 168 -8.10 -14.90 22.05
C ALA A 168 -6.89 -15.70 22.58
N GLY A 169 -7.12 -16.93 23.09
CA GLY A 169 -6.06 -17.81 23.61
C GLY A 169 -5.22 -18.53 22.55
N SER A 170 -5.64 -18.59 21.28
CA SER A 170 -4.86 -19.25 20.23
C SER A 170 -3.79 -18.30 19.68
N ARG A 171 -2.58 -18.81 19.41
CA ARG A 171 -1.48 -18.05 18.75
C ARG A 171 -1.93 -17.39 17.43
N SER A 172 -2.98 -17.94 16.84
CA SER A 172 -3.73 -17.48 15.67
C SER A 172 -4.61 -16.23 15.89
N ALA A 173 -4.94 -15.86 17.14
CA ALA A 173 -5.76 -14.70 17.49
C ALA A 173 -4.97 -13.41 17.73
N ARG A 174 -3.64 -13.50 17.78
CA ARG A 174 -2.74 -12.36 18.04
C ARG A 174 -2.63 -11.36 16.90
N ARG A 175 -3.30 -11.58 15.75
CA ARG A 175 -3.34 -10.59 14.65
C ARG A 175 -4.15 -9.37 15.07
N LEU A 176 -3.59 -8.18 14.86
CA LEU A 176 -4.29 -6.91 15.06
C LEU A 176 -5.44 -6.75 14.06
N PHE A 177 -5.25 -7.28 12.84
CA PHE A 177 -6.24 -7.31 11.77
C PHE A 177 -6.43 -8.74 11.23
N PRO A 178 -7.30 -9.56 11.87
CA PRO A 178 -7.51 -10.94 11.46
C PRO A 178 -8.28 -11.05 10.14
N GLY A 179 -7.97 -12.11 9.38
CA GLY A 179 -8.72 -12.55 8.23
C GLY A 179 -9.87 -13.49 8.60
N ARG A 180 -10.50 -14.10 7.59
CA ARG A 180 -11.62 -15.05 7.77
C ARG A 180 -11.19 -16.39 8.37
N GLN A 181 -9.92 -16.75 8.23
CA GLN A 181 -9.36 -18.00 8.73
C GLN A 181 -8.53 -17.71 9.98
N PRO A 182 -8.59 -18.56 11.02
CA PRO A 182 -7.78 -18.40 12.23
C PRO A 182 -6.29 -18.23 11.89
N GLY A 183 -5.62 -17.21 12.46
CA GLY A 183 -4.18 -16.99 12.29
C GLY A 183 -3.78 -16.27 11.02
N GLN A 184 -4.67 -16.23 10.03
CA GLN A 184 -4.41 -15.53 8.77
C GLN A 184 -4.64 -14.03 8.94
N PRO A 185 -3.76 -13.19 8.38
CA PRO A 185 -4.01 -11.76 8.32
C PRO A 185 -5.17 -11.44 7.38
N MET A 186 -5.78 -10.28 7.57
CA MET A 186 -6.77 -9.76 6.63
C MET A 186 -6.17 -9.63 5.22
N ASN A 187 -6.97 -9.89 4.19
CA ASN A 187 -6.54 -9.71 2.82
C ASN A 187 -6.25 -8.21 2.57
N PRO A 188 -5.03 -7.82 2.15
CA PRO A 188 -4.69 -6.43 1.87
C PRO A 188 -5.57 -5.76 0.82
N VAL A 189 -6.08 -6.52 -0.14
CA VAL A 189 -6.95 -6.00 -1.22
C VAL A 189 -8.31 -5.63 -0.68
N SER A 190 -8.92 -6.49 0.13
CA SER A 190 -10.18 -6.21 0.82
C SER A 190 -10.04 -4.99 1.73
N LEU A 191 -8.94 -4.91 2.49
CA LEU A 191 -8.71 -3.76 3.36
C LEU A 191 -8.51 -2.46 2.56
N GLN A 192 -7.88 -2.51 1.39
CA GLN A 192 -7.80 -1.34 0.49
C GLN A 192 -9.16 -0.94 -0.08
N ALA A 193 -10.04 -1.89 -0.38
CA ALA A 193 -11.40 -1.61 -0.82
C ALA A 193 -12.18 -0.87 0.28
N HIS A 194 -12.13 -1.37 1.52
CA HIS A 194 -12.76 -0.70 2.66
C HIS A 194 -12.26 0.73 2.90
N LEU A 195 -10.95 0.97 2.74
CA LEU A 195 -10.41 2.33 2.82
C LEU A 195 -11.00 3.24 1.74
N ARG A 196 -11.16 2.74 0.50
CA ARG A 196 -11.76 3.50 -0.60
C ARG A 196 -13.24 3.77 -0.36
N GLU A 197 -13.98 2.80 0.17
CA GLU A 197 -15.40 2.94 0.54
C GLU A 197 -15.61 4.06 1.55
N ILE A 198 -14.71 4.22 2.53
CA ILE A 198 -14.75 5.34 3.48
C ILE A 198 -14.12 6.63 2.94
N GLY A 199 -13.74 6.69 1.66
CA GLY A 199 -13.20 7.88 1.01
C GLY A 199 -11.70 8.13 1.23
N VAL A 200 -10.95 7.15 1.74
CA VAL A 200 -9.50 7.25 1.99
C VAL A 200 -8.72 6.53 0.87
N PRO A 201 -8.10 7.24 -0.08
CA PRO A 201 -7.27 6.64 -1.12
C PRO A 201 -5.90 6.24 -0.55
N PRO A 202 -5.59 4.94 -0.36
CA PRO A 202 -4.45 4.54 0.48
C PRO A 202 -3.09 5.01 -0.05
N GLN A 203 -2.91 4.98 -1.37
CA GLN A 203 -1.64 5.40 -1.99
C GLN A 203 -1.43 6.91 -1.88
N ARG A 204 -2.45 7.72 -2.22
CA ARG A 204 -2.35 9.18 -2.15
C ARG A 204 -2.23 9.69 -0.72
N GLY A 205 -2.94 9.05 0.21
CA GLY A 205 -2.85 9.31 1.64
C GLY A 205 -1.45 9.03 2.17
N ARG A 206 -0.89 7.86 1.82
CA ARG A 206 0.50 7.50 2.14
C ARG A 206 1.50 8.50 1.59
N THR A 207 1.45 8.86 0.30
CA THR A 207 2.42 9.80 -0.29
C THR A 207 2.30 11.19 0.34
N SER A 208 1.08 11.63 0.68
CA SER A 208 0.86 12.87 1.43
C SER A 208 1.47 12.82 2.84
N ALA A 209 1.29 11.70 3.56
CA ALA A 209 1.88 11.49 4.87
C ALA A 209 3.41 11.51 4.82
N ILE A 210 4.03 10.84 3.84
CA ILE A 210 5.49 10.85 3.64
C ILE A 210 5.99 12.28 3.47
N ARG A 211 5.37 13.05 2.57
CA ARG A 211 5.74 14.46 2.34
C ARG A 211 5.67 15.27 3.61
N GLN A 212 4.67 15.04 4.45
CA GLN A 212 4.57 15.75 5.72
C GLN A 212 5.64 15.31 6.72
N LEU A 213 5.88 14.02 6.86
CA LEU A 213 6.85 13.48 7.80
C LEU A 213 8.24 14.01 7.49
N VAL A 214 8.63 14.02 6.21
CA VAL A 214 9.94 14.57 5.82
C VAL A 214 10.02 16.08 6.03
N LEU A 215 8.96 16.83 6.30
CA LEU A 215 9.12 18.22 6.75
C LEU A 215 9.51 18.32 8.23
N GLN A 216 9.36 17.23 8.99
CA GLN A 216 9.55 17.19 10.44
C GLN A 216 10.88 16.54 10.86
N ALA A 217 11.41 15.62 10.06
CA ALA A 217 12.64 14.89 10.38
C ALA A 217 13.37 14.38 9.12
N PRO A 218 14.68 14.08 9.22
CA PRO A 218 15.42 13.52 8.09
C PRO A 218 14.83 12.20 7.62
N ALA A 219 14.79 11.99 6.30
CA ALA A 219 14.22 10.78 5.74
C ALA A 219 14.86 9.46 6.22
N PRO A 220 16.18 9.38 6.51
CA PRO A 220 16.75 8.17 7.12
C PRO A 220 16.16 7.88 8.52
N VAL A 221 15.93 8.92 9.33
CA VAL A 221 15.32 8.79 10.66
C VAL A 221 13.88 8.30 10.56
N ILE A 222 13.10 8.89 9.65
CA ILE A 222 11.71 8.47 9.38
C ILE A 222 11.67 7.04 8.85
N ALA A 223 12.59 6.69 7.95
CA ALA A 223 12.66 5.34 7.41
C ALA A 223 12.93 4.32 8.51
N LYS A 224 13.89 4.59 9.40
CA LYS A 224 14.19 3.73 10.54
C LYS A 224 12.98 3.59 11.48
N ALA A 225 12.38 4.69 11.92
CA ALA A 225 11.25 4.70 12.85
C ALA A 225 10.00 4.00 12.29
N LEU A 226 9.77 4.12 10.97
CA LEU A 226 8.63 3.52 10.28
C LEU A 226 8.92 2.15 9.67
N GLY A 227 10.14 1.64 9.85
CA GLY A 227 10.62 0.34 9.39
C GLY A 227 10.75 0.20 7.86
N TYR A 228 10.98 1.30 7.14
CA TYR A 228 11.34 1.27 5.73
C TYR A 228 12.83 0.94 5.57
N HIS A 229 13.14 0.06 4.62
CA HIS A 229 14.53 -0.23 4.24
C HIS A 229 15.15 0.99 3.52
N ASP A 230 16.46 1.22 3.69
CA ASP A 230 17.22 2.33 3.09
C ASP A 230 16.92 2.63 1.62
N LYS A 231 16.82 1.62 0.76
CA LYS A 231 16.47 1.83 -0.67
C LYS A 231 15.08 2.45 -0.86
N THR A 232 14.16 2.19 0.07
CA THR A 232 12.86 2.85 0.11
C THR A 232 12.98 4.26 0.68
N ALA A 233 13.84 4.50 1.67
CA ALA A 233 14.12 5.84 2.21
C ALA A 233 14.59 6.82 1.12
N THR A 234 15.54 6.42 0.29
CA THR A 234 16.02 7.24 -0.84
C THR A 234 14.91 7.54 -1.83
N ARG A 235 14.09 6.54 -2.18
CA ARG A 235 12.93 6.75 -3.05
C ARG A 235 11.90 7.69 -2.42
N LEU A 236 11.70 7.62 -1.10
CA LEU A 236 10.80 8.51 -0.37
C LEU A 236 11.32 9.97 -0.40
N VAL A 237 12.63 10.20 -0.33
CA VAL A 237 13.27 11.52 -0.54
C VAL A 237 13.05 12.03 -1.96
N THR A 238 13.24 11.17 -2.96
CA THR A 238 13.04 11.54 -4.37
C THR A 238 11.56 11.84 -4.66
N GLU A 239 10.62 11.04 -4.14
CA GLU A 239 9.16 11.22 -4.31
C GLU A 239 8.60 12.43 -3.53
N ALA A 240 9.21 12.77 -2.39
CA ALA A 240 8.87 13.95 -1.62
C ALA A 240 9.46 15.25 -2.19
N GLY A 241 10.40 15.14 -3.14
CA GLY A 241 10.96 16.25 -3.89
C GLY A 241 12.08 16.97 -3.14
N GLY A 242 13.32 16.50 -3.29
CA GLY A 242 14.57 17.27 -3.29
C GLY A 242 14.92 18.22 -2.11
N ALA A 243 14.04 18.45 -1.15
CA ALA A 243 14.09 19.59 -0.23
C ALA A 243 15.10 19.44 0.91
N TRP A 244 15.76 18.29 1.04
CA TRP A 244 16.67 18.00 2.15
C TRP A 244 18.16 18.18 1.84
N SER A 245 18.54 18.47 0.59
CA SER A 245 19.95 18.66 0.22
C SER A 245 20.58 19.96 0.76
N ARG A 246 19.87 20.70 1.64
CA ARG A 246 20.38 21.92 2.26
C ARG A 246 20.00 22.02 3.73
N HIS A 247 20.48 21.07 4.53
CA HIS A 247 20.64 21.32 5.95
C HIS A 247 21.95 20.67 6.41
N ILE A 248 22.99 21.49 6.52
CA ILE A 248 24.16 21.19 7.32
C ILE A 248 23.67 21.32 8.77
N PRO A 249 23.70 20.26 9.59
CA PRO A 249 23.45 20.42 11.02
C PRO A 249 24.54 21.35 11.55
N GLY A 250 24.14 22.48 12.11
CA GLY A 250 25.04 23.33 12.87
C GLY A 250 25.66 22.48 13.97
N ASP A 251 26.98 22.48 14.02
CA ASP A 251 27.78 21.83 15.03
C ASP A 251 27.39 22.41 16.40
N HIS A 252 26.84 21.58 17.27
CA HIS A 252 26.68 21.91 18.69
C HIS A 252 27.67 21.03 19.46
N SER A 253 28.93 21.45 19.37
CA SER A 253 29.94 21.08 20.35
C SER A 253 29.83 22.01 21.56
N ARG A 254 29.46 21.39 22.69
CA ARG A 254 29.60 21.78 24.11
C ARG A 254 28.74 22.92 24.67
#